data_AF-A0A5Q8CB85-F1
#
_entry.id   AF-A0A5Q8CB85-F1
#
_cell.length_a   1.000
_cell.length_b   1.000
_cell.length_c   1.000
_cell.angle_alpha   90.00
_cell.angle_beta   90.00
_cell.angle_gamma   90.00
#
_symmetry.space_group_name_H-M   'P 1'
#
loop_
_entity.id
_entity.type
_entity.pdbx_description
1 polymer ?
#
loop_
_entity_poly.entity_id
_entity_poly.type
_entity_poly.pdbx_seq_one_letter_code
_entity_poly.pdbx_strand_id
1 'polypeptide(L)'
;MADLLFYHLTESTLEEALPGLLERSVERGWRAVVQTGTEERRDALDQHLWTFRDDSFLAHATDREAYPAEQPILLTTGEGNPNAAQIRFLVDGAHPPELSGYERAVFLFDGHDAAQLEGARSHWKTMKEAGHAVTYWQQTPDRRWERKA
;
A
#
# COMPACT_ATOMS: atom_id res chain seq x y z
N MET A 1 -17.27 -4.81 1.22
CA MET A 1 -16.94 -3.42 0.84
C MET A 1 -15.69 -3.07 1.60
N ALA A 2 -14.61 -2.70 0.92
CA ALA A 2 -13.31 -2.50 1.55
C ALA A 2 -13.32 -1.31 2.52
N ASP A 3 -12.64 -1.45 3.65
CA ASP A 3 -12.23 -0.29 4.46
C ASP A 3 -11.10 0.43 3.72
N LEU A 4 -11.22 1.75 3.56
CA LEU A 4 -10.22 2.57 2.88
C LEU A 4 -9.44 3.39 3.90
N LEU A 5 -8.13 3.19 3.91
CA LEU A 5 -7.23 3.77 4.89
C LEU A 5 -6.24 4.70 4.19
N PHE A 6 -6.25 5.97 4.54
CA PHE A 6 -5.35 6.98 4.00
C PHE A 6 -4.27 7.29 5.01
N TYR A 7 -3.03 6.89 4.71
CA TYR A 7 -1.87 6.95 5.59
C TYR A 7 -0.92 8.03 5.09
N HIS A 8 -0.82 9.10 5.87
CA HIS A 8 0.01 10.25 5.59
C HIS A 8 1.36 10.11 6.27
N LEU A 9 2.39 9.93 5.45
CA LEU A 9 3.78 9.81 5.87
C LEU A 9 4.36 11.20 6.09
N THR A 10 4.55 11.58 7.35
CA THR A 10 5.14 12.89 7.72
C THR A 10 6.47 12.77 8.43
N GLU A 11 6.81 11.57 8.95
CA GLU A 11 7.99 11.34 9.79
C GLU A 11 8.89 10.19 9.29
N SER A 12 8.40 9.41 8.33
CA SER A 12 9.15 8.32 7.70
C SER A 12 8.93 8.26 6.20
N THR A 13 9.86 7.66 5.48
CA THR A 13 9.64 7.36 4.05
C THR A 13 8.68 6.18 3.87
N LEU A 14 8.27 5.94 2.63
CA LEU A 14 7.48 4.77 2.25
C LEU A 14 8.24 3.48 2.59
N GLU A 15 9.52 3.44 2.24
CA GLU A 15 10.43 2.31 2.43
C GLU A 15 10.63 1.96 3.91
N GLU A 16 10.55 2.95 4.80
CA GLU A 16 10.60 2.72 6.25
C GLU A 16 9.26 2.19 6.79
N ALA A 17 8.11 2.69 6.30
CA ALA A 17 6.80 2.39 6.86
C ALA A 17 6.13 1.13 6.30
N LEU A 18 6.26 0.91 4.99
CA LEU A 18 5.56 -0.15 4.26
C LEU A 18 5.94 -1.57 4.74
N PRO A 19 7.21 -1.93 5.00
CA PRO A 19 7.57 -3.28 5.41
C PRO A 19 6.82 -3.74 6.67
N GLY A 20 6.72 -2.88 7.69
CA GLY A 20 5.99 -3.21 8.91
C GLY A 20 4.48 -3.34 8.72
N LEU A 21 3.90 -2.67 7.72
CA LEU A 21 2.48 -2.86 7.35
C LEU A 21 2.25 -4.18 6.61
N LEU A 22 3.20 -4.57 5.76
CA LEU A 22 3.20 -5.85 5.06
C LEU A 22 3.38 -7.03 6.03
N GLU A 23 4.35 -6.94 6.95
CA GLU A 23 4.57 -7.94 8.02
C GLU A 23 3.26 -8.19 8.77
N ARG A 24 2.62 -7.14 9.29
CA ARG A 24 1.33 -7.26 10.01
C ARG A 24 0.20 -7.84 9.17
N SER A 25 0.21 -7.62 7.86
CA SER A 25 -0.80 -8.17 6.96
C SER A 25 -0.61 -9.67 6.78
N VAL A 26 0.64 -10.11 6.55
CA VAL A 26 0.99 -11.53 6.43
C VAL A 26 0.80 -12.27 7.75
N GLU A 27 1.16 -11.67 8.89
CA GLU A 27 0.92 -12.23 10.23
C GLU A 27 -0.57 -12.48 10.51
N ARG A 28 -1.45 -11.66 9.93
CA ARG A 28 -2.91 -11.85 9.98
C ARG A 28 -3.40 -12.98 9.08
N GLY A 29 -2.52 -13.58 8.27
CA GLY A 29 -2.85 -14.58 7.26
C GLY A 29 -3.39 -13.97 5.96
N TRP A 30 -3.21 -12.66 5.74
CA TRP A 30 -3.62 -12.02 4.50
C TRP A 30 -2.52 -12.05 3.45
N ARG A 31 -2.95 -12.15 2.19
CA ARG A 31 -2.14 -11.82 1.02
C ARG A 31 -2.31 -10.34 0.68
N ALA A 32 -1.23 -9.73 0.21
CA ALA A 32 -1.17 -8.33 -0.15
C ALA A 32 -0.85 -8.15 -1.64
N VAL A 33 -1.40 -7.09 -2.23
CA VAL A 33 -0.86 -6.48 -3.44
C VAL A 33 -0.33 -5.11 -3.08
N VAL A 34 0.88 -4.77 -3.55
CA VAL A 34 1.39 -3.41 -3.56
C VAL A 34 1.42 -2.91 -5.00
N GLN A 35 0.68 -1.85 -5.26
CA GLN A 35 0.64 -1.20 -6.56
C GLN A 35 1.41 0.11 -6.53
N THR A 36 2.40 0.23 -7.41
CA THR A 36 3.21 1.44 -7.59
C THR A 36 2.76 2.22 -8.82
N GLY A 37 3.10 3.51 -8.89
CA GLY A 37 2.79 4.35 -10.05
C GLY A 37 3.63 4.04 -11.30
N THR A 38 4.83 3.48 -11.14
CA THR A 38 5.73 3.14 -12.26
C THR A 38 6.49 1.84 -12.01
N GLU A 39 7.04 1.27 -13.08
CA GLU A 39 7.86 0.05 -13.01
C GLU A 39 9.17 0.29 -12.26
N GLU A 40 9.79 1.45 -12.43
CA GLU A 40 11.02 1.82 -11.72
C GLU A 40 10.79 1.84 -10.22
N ARG A 41 9.63 2.33 -9.77
CA ARG A 41 9.24 2.32 -8.35
C ARG A 41 8.95 0.92 -7.84
N ARG A 42 8.28 0.07 -8.65
CA ARG A 42 8.07 -1.35 -8.31
C ARG A 42 9.40 -2.06 -8.08
N ASP A 43 10.33 -1.92 -9.02
CA ASP A 43 11.59 -2.65 -9.02
C ASP A 43 12.54 -2.15 -7.92
N ALA A 44 12.49 -0.86 -7.59
CA ALA A 44 13.21 -0.31 -6.43
C ALA A 44 12.64 -0.84 -5.11
N LEU A 45 11.32 -0.93 -5.00
CA LEU A 45 10.66 -1.46 -3.81
C LEU A 45 10.95 -2.97 -3.64
N ASP A 46 10.93 -3.74 -4.73
CA ASP A 46 11.30 -5.17 -4.74
C ASP A 46 12.69 -5.38 -4.12
N GLN A 47 13.70 -4.65 -4.60
CA GLN A 47 15.06 -4.73 -4.05
C GLN A 47 15.11 -4.35 -2.57
N HIS A 48 14.40 -3.28 -2.18
CA HIS A 48 14.39 -2.81 -0.79
C HIS A 48 13.76 -3.82 0.17
N LEU A 49 12.65 -4.46 -0.21
CA LEU A 49 11.95 -5.42 0.65
C LEU A 49 12.77 -6.67 0.95
N TRP A 50 13.82 -6.97 0.17
CA TRP A 50 14.78 -8.02 0.48
C TRP A 50 15.84 -7.62 1.51
N THR A 51 16.10 -6.31 1.69
CA THR A 51 17.25 -5.83 2.47
C THR A 51 16.87 -4.82 3.56
N PHE A 52 15.59 -4.58 3.81
CA PHE A 52 15.16 -3.53 4.76
C PHE A 52 15.55 -3.81 6.22
N ARG A 53 15.81 -5.07 6.57
CA ARG A 53 16.30 -5.49 7.90
C ARG A 53 17.06 -6.82 7.76
N ASP A 54 18.22 -6.95 8.40
CA ASP A 54 19.11 -8.12 8.22
C ASP A 54 18.47 -9.47 8.62
N ASP A 55 17.46 -9.45 9.49
CA ASP A 55 16.77 -10.63 10.01
C ASP A 55 15.28 -10.72 9.57
N SER A 56 14.88 -9.95 8.55
CA SER A 56 13.52 -10.03 7.99
C SER A 56 13.45 -10.96 6.78
N PHE A 57 12.28 -11.59 6.61
CA PHE A 57 11.94 -12.30 5.40
C PHE A 57 10.48 -12.02 5.06
N LEU A 58 10.27 -11.14 4.09
CA LEU A 58 8.96 -10.87 3.50
C LEU A 58 8.90 -11.59 2.16
N ALA A 59 8.24 -12.74 2.10
CA ALA A 59 8.06 -13.46 0.83
C ALA A 59 7.22 -12.61 -0.14
N HIS A 60 7.87 -12.13 -1.21
CA HIS A 60 7.26 -11.32 -2.24
C HIS A 60 7.86 -11.62 -3.61
N ALA A 61 7.15 -11.22 -4.66
CA ALA A 61 7.67 -11.17 -6.01
C ALA A 61 6.94 -10.09 -6.82
N THR A 62 7.50 -9.76 -7.99
CA THR A 62 6.83 -8.88 -8.94
C THR A 62 5.79 -9.62 -9.80
N ASP A 63 4.86 -8.88 -10.38
CA ASP A 63 3.89 -9.37 -11.37
C ASP A 63 4.51 -9.81 -12.71
N ARG A 64 5.81 -9.59 -12.89
CA ARG A 64 6.60 -10.06 -14.05
C ARG A 64 7.15 -11.47 -13.87
N GLU A 65 7.16 -11.96 -12.64
CA GLU A 65 7.71 -13.27 -12.32
C GLU A 65 6.68 -14.40 -12.52
N ALA A 66 7.18 -15.63 -12.53
CA ALA A 66 6.33 -16.80 -12.64
C ALA A 66 5.47 -16.97 -11.38
N TYR A 67 4.28 -17.54 -11.55
CA TYR A 67 3.35 -17.88 -10.47
C TYR A 67 2.95 -16.71 -9.56
N PRO A 68 2.48 -15.56 -10.11
CA PRO A 68 2.04 -14.43 -9.30
C PRO A 68 0.91 -14.82 -8.33
N ALA A 69 0.12 -15.84 -8.67
CA ALA A 69 -0.96 -16.35 -7.83
C ALA A 69 -0.51 -17.00 -6.51
N GLU A 70 0.75 -17.40 -6.40
CA GLU A 70 1.31 -18.08 -5.22
C GLU A 70 1.93 -17.09 -4.22
N GLN A 71 2.13 -15.84 -4.63
CA GLN A 71 2.90 -14.85 -3.88
C GLN A 71 2.09 -14.30 -2.70
N PRO A 72 2.60 -14.39 -1.44
CA PRO A 72 1.96 -13.77 -0.29
C PRO A 72 1.85 -12.25 -0.44
N ILE A 73 2.89 -11.62 -1.01
CA ILE A 73 2.91 -10.21 -1.36
C ILE A 73 3.28 -10.11 -2.84
N LEU A 74 2.44 -9.43 -3.62
CA LEU A 74 2.69 -9.21 -5.05
C LEU A 74 2.92 -7.72 -5.32
N LEU A 75 4.03 -7.39 -5.96
CA LEU A 75 4.34 -6.04 -6.41
C LEU A 75 3.92 -5.86 -7.87
N THR A 76 3.18 -4.81 -8.18
CA THR A 76 2.59 -4.61 -9.52
C THR A 76 2.51 -3.13 -9.89
N THR A 77 2.44 -2.84 -11.18
CA THR A 77 1.97 -1.54 -11.69
C THR A 77 0.54 -1.62 -12.24
N GLY A 78 -0.02 -2.83 -12.30
CA GLY A 78 -1.32 -3.12 -12.86
C GLY A 78 -2.46 -3.13 -11.83
N GLU A 79 -3.67 -3.21 -12.38
CA GLU A 79 -4.93 -3.16 -11.64
C GLU A 79 -5.40 -4.54 -11.15
N GLY A 80 -4.78 -5.62 -11.63
CA GLY A 80 -5.21 -7.00 -11.37
C GLY A 80 -4.90 -7.49 -9.95
N ASN A 81 -5.62 -8.53 -9.52
CA ASN A 81 -5.43 -9.21 -8.22
C ASN A 81 -5.15 -10.71 -8.37
N PRO A 82 -4.04 -11.12 -9.03
CA PRO A 82 -3.85 -12.52 -9.39
C PRO A 82 -3.53 -13.42 -8.19
N ASN A 83 -3.02 -12.87 -7.08
CA ASN A 83 -2.78 -13.61 -5.84
C ASN A 83 -3.99 -13.68 -4.89
N ALA A 84 -5.14 -13.15 -5.31
CA ALA A 84 -6.35 -13.06 -4.49
C ALA A 84 -6.07 -12.37 -3.13
N ALA A 85 -5.35 -11.26 -3.15
CA ALA A 85 -5.05 -10.46 -1.98
C ALA A 85 -6.30 -9.91 -1.30
N GLN A 86 -6.30 -9.94 0.03
CA GLN A 86 -7.33 -9.33 0.87
C GLN A 86 -7.07 -7.84 1.08
N ILE A 87 -5.79 -7.42 0.97
CA ILE A 87 -5.38 -6.04 1.17
C ILE A 87 -4.60 -5.52 -0.04
N ARG A 88 -4.92 -4.30 -0.47
CA ARG A 88 -4.15 -3.58 -1.50
C ARG A 88 -3.49 -2.34 -0.89
N PHE A 89 -2.22 -2.17 -1.16
CA PHE A 89 -1.45 -0.95 -0.88
C PHE A 89 -1.28 -0.17 -2.18
N LEU A 90 -1.63 1.11 -2.16
CA LEU A 90 -1.46 2.05 -3.26
C LEU A 90 -0.40 3.05 -2.83
N VAL A 91 0.71 3.08 -3.56
CA VAL A 91 1.92 3.84 -3.19
C VAL A 91 2.46 4.59 -4.39
N ASP A 92 3.33 5.56 -4.17
CA ASP A 92 3.98 6.35 -5.23
C ASP A 92 2.99 6.92 -6.26
N GLY A 93 1.86 7.43 -5.80
CA GLY A 93 0.83 8.04 -6.66
C GLY A 93 0.03 7.06 -7.51
N ALA A 94 0.08 5.75 -7.22
CA ALA A 94 -0.72 4.75 -7.93
C ALA A 94 -2.22 5.08 -7.93
N HIS A 95 -2.85 4.94 -9.09
CA HIS A 95 -4.30 5.08 -9.23
C HIS A 95 -5.02 3.79 -8.80
N PRO A 96 -6.05 3.89 -7.93
CA PRO A 96 -6.77 2.72 -7.45
C PRO A 96 -7.54 2.03 -8.59
N PRO A 97 -7.52 0.69 -8.65
CA PRO A 97 -8.48 -0.07 -9.45
C PRO A 97 -9.84 -0.11 -8.73
N GLU A 98 -10.77 -0.91 -9.24
CA GLU A 98 -11.97 -1.30 -8.48
C GLU A 98 -11.59 -2.00 -7.16
N LEU A 99 -12.15 -1.53 -6.04
CA LEU A 99 -11.74 -1.94 -4.68
C LEU A 99 -12.75 -2.86 -3.98
N SER A 100 -13.91 -3.12 -4.57
CA SER A 100 -15.00 -3.92 -3.96
C SER A 100 -14.61 -5.36 -3.57
N GLY A 101 -13.55 -5.92 -4.15
CA GLY A 101 -13.05 -7.27 -3.86
C GLY A 101 -12.03 -7.37 -2.70
N TYR A 102 -11.65 -6.25 -2.08
CA TYR A 102 -10.70 -6.25 -0.97
C TYR A 102 -11.41 -6.11 0.38
N GLU A 103 -10.76 -6.62 1.43
CA GLU A 103 -11.10 -6.30 2.82
C GLU A 103 -10.62 -4.88 3.15
N ARG A 104 -9.43 -4.51 2.68
CA ARG A 104 -8.84 -3.18 2.89
C ARG A 104 -8.10 -2.67 1.66
N ALA A 105 -8.18 -1.37 1.45
CA ALA A 105 -7.21 -0.67 0.60
C ALA A 105 -6.52 0.44 1.40
N VAL A 106 -5.20 0.49 1.32
CA VAL A 106 -4.36 1.44 2.04
C VAL A 106 -3.67 2.34 1.03
N PHE A 107 -3.92 3.63 1.11
CA PHE A 107 -3.26 4.67 0.33
C PHE A 107 -2.12 5.22 1.19
N LEU A 108 -0.87 5.01 0.80
CA LEU A 108 0.28 5.66 1.42
C LEU A 108 0.74 6.82 0.53
N PHE A 109 0.90 7.99 1.14
CA PHE A 109 1.35 9.18 0.43
C PHE A 109 2.30 10.01 1.29
N ASP A 110 3.33 10.54 0.63
CA ASP A 110 4.32 11.41 1.27
C ASP A 110 3.75 12.82 1.50
N GLY A 111 3.82 13.29 2.74
CA GLY A 111 3.41 14.63 3.14
C GLY A 111 4.28 15.77 2.62
N HIS A 112 5.45 15.44 2.09
CA HIS A 112 6.38 16.40 1.50
C HIS A 112 6.25 16.45 -0.04
N ASP A 113 5.45 15.57 -0.64
CA ASP A 113 5.15 15.54 -2.06
C ASP A 113 3.76 16.15 -2.33
N ALA A 114 3.76 17.35 -2.92
CA ALA A 114 2.54 18.07 -3.24
C ALA A 114 1.61 17.29 -4.20
N ALA A 115 2.18 16.57 -5.17
CA ALA A 115 1.38 15.82 -6.15
C ALA A 115 0.70 14.61 -5.50
N GLN A 116 1.39 13.91 -4.60
CA GLN A 116 0.79 12.81 -3.85
C GLN A 116 -0.29 13.29 -2.87
N LEU A 117 -0.08 14.43 -2.21
CA LEU A 117 -1.10 15.04 -1.34
C LEU A 117 -2.37 15.41 -2.11
N GLU A 118 -2.22 16.03 -3.28
CA GLU A 118 -3.36 16.37 -4.14
C GLU A 118 -4.08 15.12 -4.65
N GLY A 119 -3.32 14.12 -5.08
CA GLY A 119 -3.84 12.81 -5.47
C GLY A 119 -4.64 12.16 -4.34
N ALA A 120 -4.07 12.06 -3.14
CA ALA A 120 -4.73 11.47 -1.98
C ALA A 120 -6.04 12.20 -1.62
N ARG A 121 -6.06 13.54 -1.67
CA ARG A 121 -7.27 14.34 -1.45
C ARG A 121 -8.35 14.08 -2.50
N SER A 122 -7.96 13.95 -3.76
CA SER A 122 -8.87 13.62 -4.85
C SER A 122 -9.51 12.25 -4.64
N HIS A 123 -8.69 11.21 -4.41
CA HIS A 123 -9.17 9.85 -4.13
C HIS A 123 -10.05 9.80 -2.88
N TRP A 124 -9.67 10.49 -1.80
CA TRP A 124 -10.48 10.59 -0.58
C TRP A 124 -11.89 11.08 -0.88
N LYS A 125 -12.00 12.17 -1.64
CA LYS A 125 -13.28 12.77 -2.01
C LYS A 125 -14.12 11.80 -2.84
N THR A 126 -13.56 11.25 -3.92
CA THR A 126 -14.24 10.31 -4.81
C THR A 126 -14.75 9.07 -4.05
N MET A 127 -13.91 8.50 -3.19
CA MET A 127 -14.27 7.29 -2.45
C MET A 127 -15.34 7.56 -1.38
N LYS A 128 -15.29 8.72 -0.73
CA LYS A 128 -16.31 9.14 0.22
C LYS A 128 -17.66 9.40 -0.47
N GLU A 129 -17.65 10.01 -1.66
CA GLU A 129 -18.85 10.24 -2.49
C GLU A 129 -19.44 8.92 -2.99
N ALA A 130 -18.60 7.92 -3.28
CA ALA A 130 -19.02 6.57 -3.62
C ALA A 130 -19.51 5.73 -2.40
N GLY A 131 -19.51 6.31 -1.19
CA GLY A 131 -20.08 5.68 0.01
C GLY A 131 -19.16 4.71 0.74
N HIS A 132 -17.86 4.68 0.42
CA HIS A 132 -16.90 3.83 1.14
C HIS A 132 -16.62 4.33 2.56
N ALA A 133 -16.31 3.38 3.46
CA ALA A 133 -15.77 3.70 4.78
C ALA A 133 -14.32 4.17 4.63
N VAL A 134 -14.09 5.49 4.70
CA VAL A 134 -12.76 6.10 4.61
C VAL A 134 -12.27 6.54 5.99
N THR A 135 -11.01 6.27 6.31
CA THR A 135 -10.33 6.73 7.53
C THR A 135 -8.99 7.36 7.20
N TYR A 136 -8.63 8.43 7.93
CA TYR A 136 -7.40 9.17 7.73
C TYR A 136 -6.49 9.01 8.94
N TRP A 137 -5.25 8.62 8.67
CA TRP A 137 -4.21 8.33 9.65
C TRP A 137 -2.98 9.16 9.33
N GLN A 138 -2.41 9.78 10.36
CA GLN A 138 -1.20 10.60 10.25
C GLN A 138 -0.16 10.11 11.25
N GLN A 139 1.11 10.25 10.89
CA GLN A 139 2.19 9.95 11.82
C GLN A 139 2.29 11.00 12.93
N THR A 140 2.51 10.53 14.14
CA THR A 140 2.97 11.33 15.28
C THR A 140 4.50 11.46 15.24
N PRO A 141 5.11 12.41 15.97
CA PRO A 141 6.57 12.57 16.00
C PRO A 141 7.36 11.31 16.42
N ASP A 142 6.73 10.36 17.11
CA ASP A 142 7.28 9.05 17.45
C ASP A 142 6.98 7.97 16.40
N ARG A 143 6.62 8.37 15.16
CA ARG A 143 6.33 7.52 13.99
C ARG A 143 5.14 6.55 14.18
N ARG A 144 4.27 6.80 15.16
CA ARG A 144 3.04 6.03 15.39
C ARG A 144 1.88 6.59 14.56
N TRP A 145 0.87 5.77 14.33
CA TRP A 145 -0.32 6.18 13.57
C TRP A 145 -1.41 6.71 14.50
N GLU A 146 -1.87 7.93 14.24
CA GLU A 146 -3.04 8.51 14.90
C GLU A 146 -4.17 8.73 13.90
N ARG A 147 -5.37 8.25 14.24
CA ARG A 147 -6.57 8.48 13.43
C ARG A 147 -7.06 9.92 13.60
N LYS A 148 -7.20 10.63 12.49
CA LYS A 148 -7.66 12.03 12.43
C LYS A 148 -9.09 12.16 11.87
N ALA A 149 -9.55 11.22 11.06
CA ALA A 149 -10.93 11.11 10.57
C ALA A 149 -11.33 9.64 10.32
#